data_AF-M5WL29-F1
#
_entry.id   AF-M5WL29-F1
#
_cell.length_a   1.000
_cell.length_b   1.000
_cell.length_c   1.000
_cell.angle_alpha   90.00
_cell.angle_beta   90.00
_cell.angle_gamma   90.00
#
_symmetry.space_group_name_H-M   'P 1'
#
loop_
_entity.id
_entity.type
_entity.pdbx_description
1 polymer ?
#
loop_
_entity_poly.entity_id
_entity_poly.type
_entity_poly.pdbx_seq_one_letter_code
_entity_poly.pdbx_strand_id
1 'polypeptide(L)'
;MLAVGYINGIIVFGFRIIIAASTVEKERSRRLSTSVVNQVVQEALAFKSPPRTRGGKRGRIYYCTQAAIRPPTFVFFVNDAKLFPETYRRYMEKQLRSDAGFLGTPIRLLWSNRRKTEKEEGRAATRTQANLVPRDRKLELAT
;
A
#
# COMPACT_ATOMS: atom_id res chain seq x y z
N MET A 1 42.74 9.54 -38.47
CA MET A 1 41.25 9.58 -38.47
C MET A 1 40.61 8.60 -37.46
N LEU A 2 41.21 7.42 -37.20
CA LEU A 2 40.65 6.43 -36.25
C LEU A 2 40.64 6.87 -34.76
N ALA A 3 41.62 7.66 -34.31
CA ALA A 3 41.69 8.14 -32.91
C ALA A 3 40.60 9.16 -32.54
N VAL A 4 40.20 10.02 -33.49
CA VAL A 4 39.16 11.05 -33.26
C VAL A 4 37.77 10.39 -33.14
N GLY A 5 37.50 9.33 -33.90
CA GLY A 5 36.27 8.53 -33.75
C GLY A 5 36.17 7.84 -32.40
N TYR A 6 37.30 7.34 -31.87
CA TYR A 6 37.35 6.69 -30.55
C TYR A 6 37.14 7.67 -29.39
N ILE A 7 37.76 8.86 -29.45
CA ILE A 7 37.59 9.93 -28.45
C ILE A 7 36.15 10.45 -28.46
N ASN A 8 35.57 10.69 -29.65
CA ASN A 8 34.15 11.06 -29.76
C ASN A 8 33.24 9.94 -29.24
N GLY A 9 33.56 8.68 -29.51
CA GLY A 9 32.84 7.52 -28.96
C GLY A 9 32.87 7.48 -27.44
N ILE A 10 34.03 7.68 -26.81
CA ILE A 10 34.19 7.70 -25.35
C ILE A 10 33.46 8.89 -24.72
N ILE A 11 33.56 10.09 -25.31
CA ILE A 11 32.90 11.28 -24.79
C ILE A 11 31.37 11.14 -24.90
N VAL A 12 30.87 10.70 -26.06
CA VAL A 12 29.43 10.47 -26.29
C VAL A 12 28.90 9.37 -25.38
N PHE A 13 29.64 8.26 -25.23
CA PHE A 13 29.22 7.17 -24.36
C PHE A 13 29.26 7.55 -22.87
N GLY A 14 30.33 8.23 -22.43
CA GLY A 14 30.46 8.75 -21.07
C GLY A 14 29.35 9.74 -20.72
N PHE A 15 29.01 10.66 -21.63
CA PHE A 15 27.92 11.59 -21.45
C PHE A 15 26.56 10.87 -21.32
N ARG A 16 26.31 9.83 -22.14
CA ARG A 16 25.08 9.02 -22.04
C ARG A 16 24.94 8.31 -20.70
N ILE A 17 26.04 7.79 -20.15
CA ILE A 17 26.03 7.13 -18.83
C ILE A 17 25.66 8.13 -17.73
N ILE A 18 26.26 9.32 -17.75
CA ILE A 18 26.00 10.35 -16.73
C ILE A 18 24.53 10.80 -16.77
N ILE A 19 23.97 11.00 -17.97
CA ILE A 19 22.55 11.36 -18.14
C ILE A 19 21.63 10.24 -17.63
N ALA A 20 21.94 8.97 -17.95
CA ALA A 20 21.17 7.83 -17.47
C ALA A 20 21.22 7.71 -15.94
N ALA A 21 22.40 7.84 -15.34
CA ALA A 21 22.59 7.80 -13.89
C ALA A 21 21.84 8.95 -13.18
N SER A 22 21.90 10.16 -13.73
CA SER A 22 21.15 11.32 -13.21
C SER A 22 19.64 11.10 -13.27
N THR A 23 19.15 10.50 -14.35
CA THR A 23 17.72 10.18 -14.50
C THR A 23 17.26 9.16 -13.47
N VAL A 24 18.02 8.08 -13.26
CA VAL A 24 17.71 7.07 -12.25
C VAL A 24 17.74 7.67 -10.84
N GLU A 25 18.70 8.54 -10.55
CA GLU A 25 18.78 9.20 -9.24
C GLU A 25 17.60 10.14 -8.98
N LYS A 26 17.14 10.87 -10.01
CA LYS A 26 15.92 11.69 -9.93
C LYS A 26 14.70 10.83 -9.62
N GLU A 27 14.48 9.75 -10.36
CA GLU A 27 13.35 8.85 -10.11
C GLU A 27 13.43 8.17 -8.73
N ARG A 28 14.63 7.80 -8.29
CA ARG A 28 14.88 7.26 -6.95
C ARG A 28 14.53 8.26 -5.85
N SER A 29 14.71 9.55 -6.08
CA SER A 29 14.43 10.62 -5.12
C SER A 29 12.97 11.09 -5.10
N ARG A 30 12.13 10.54 -5.99
CA ARG A 30 10.77 11.03 -6.19
C ARG A 30 9.84 10.61 -5.04
N ARG A 31 9.15 11.60 -4.47
CA ARG A 31 8.06 11.38 -3.52
C ARG A 31 6.72 11.55 -4.23
N LEU A 32 5.91 10.49 -4.20
CA LEU A 32 4.55 10.49 -4.73
C LEU A 32 3.57 10.85 -3.62
N SER A 33 2.55 11.62 -3.98
CA SER A 33 1.44 11.90 -3.07
C SER A 33 0.66 10.61 -2.80
N THR A 34 0.10 10.50 -1.61
CA THR A 34 -0.71 9.34 -1.21
C THR A 34 -1.93 9.17 -2.11
N SER A 35 -2.50 10.26 -2.63
CA SER A 35 -3.62 10.24 -3.58
C SER A 35 -3.25 9.53 -4.88
N VAL A 36 -2.11 9.88 -5.49
CA VAL A 36 -1.65 9.26 -6.74
C VAL A 36 -1.36 7.78 -6.53
N VAL A 37 -0.66 7.43 -5.43
CA VAL A 37 -0.36 6.02 -5.12
C VAL A 37 -1.65 5.23 -4.91
N ASN A 38 -2.63 5.79 -4.21
CA ASN A 38 -3.91 5.12 -4.00
C ASN A 38 -4.68 4.94 -5.31
N GLN A 39 -4.66 5.91 -6.21
CA GLN A 39 -5.31 5.79 -7.52
C GLN A 39 -4.72 4.64 -8.33
N VAL A 40 -3.39 4.56 -8.44
CA VAL A 40 -2.69 3.48 -9.13
C VAL A 40 -3.05 2.11 -8.52
N VAL A 41 -3.13 2.03 -7.19
CA VAL A 41 -3.53 0.80 -6.51
C VAL A 41 -4.99 0.42 -6.79
N GLN A 42 -5.91 1.38 -6.89
CA GLN A 42 -7.30 1.10 -7.26
C GLN A 42 -7.41 0.58 -8.69
N GLU A 43 -6.68 1.17 -9.63
CA GLU A 43 -6.63 0.71 -11.02
C GLU A 43 -6.06 -0.71 -11.12
N ALA A 44 -4.99 -1.01 -10.37
CA ALA A 44 -4.43 -2.35 -10.23
C ALA A 44 -5.46 -3.36 -9.68
N LEU A 45 -6.23 -2.96 -8.66
CA LEU A 45 -7.26 -3.80 -8.06
C LEU A 45 -8.44 -4.07 -9.00
N ALA A 46 -8.80 -3.09 -9.83
CA ALA A 46 -9.85 -3.20 -10.83
C ALA A 46 -9.44 -4.21 -11.93
N PHE A 47 -8.17 -4.16 -12.36
CA PHE A 47 -7.64 -5.11 -13.35
C PHE A 47 -7.49 -6.52 -12.76
N LYS A 48 -6.88 -6.64 -11.58
CA LYS A 48 -6.68 -7.94 -10.92
C LYS A 48 -7.01 -7.88 -9.44
N SER A 49 -8.17 -8.44 -9.14
CA SER A 49 -8.64 -8.66 -7.78
C SER A 49 -7.74 -9.64 -6.98
N PRO A 50 -7.54 -9.43 -5.67
CA PRO A 50 -6.84 -10.39 -4.82
C PRO A 50 -7.55 -11.76 -4.82
N PRO A 51 -6.80 -12.87 -4.79
CA PRO A 51 -7.39 -14.20 -4.78
C PRO A 51 -8.25 -14.41 -3.52
N ARG A 52 -9.29 -15.22 -3.66
CA ARG A 52 -10.09 -15.68 -2.52
C ARG A 52 -9.40 -16.88 -1.88
N THR A 53 -9.31 -16.90 -0.56
CA THR A 53 -8.87 -18.10 0.17
C THR A 53 -9.96 -19.16 0.16
N ARG A 54 -9.59 -20.43 0.38
CA ARG A 54 -10.50 -21.58 0.49
C ARG A 54 -11.68 -21.37 1.45
N GLY A 55 -11.51 -20.55 2.49
CA GLY A 55 -12.56 -20.16 3.43
C GLY A 55 -13.35 -18.89 3.06
N GLY A 56 -13.36 -18.48 1.79
CA GLY A 56 -14.16 -17.34 1.29
C GLY A 56 -13.64 -15.95 1.67
N LYS A 57 -12.63 -15.85 2.53
CA LYS A 57 -11.98 -14.57 2.89
C LYS A 57 -11.23 -14.01 1.69
N ARG A 58 -11.40 -12.70 1.43
CA ARG A 58 -10.72 -11.96 0.37
C ARG A 58 -9.81 -10.89 0.98
N GLY A 59 -8.62 -10.74 0.40
CA GLY A 59 -7.72 -9.64 0.73
C GLY A 59 -8.37 -8.29 0.44
N ARG A 60 -8.35 -7.37 1.40
CA ARG A 60 -8.82 -6.00 1.26
C ARG A 60 -7.63 -5.07 1.53
N ILE A 61 -7.38 -4.18 0.58
CA ILE A 61 -6.39 -3.10 0.71
C ILE A 61 -7.16 -1.83 1.08
N TYR A 62 -6.81 -1.22 2.19
CA TYR A 62 -7.48 -0.01 2.67
C TYR A 62 -6.88 1.24 2.05
N TYR A 63 -5.56 1.35 2.12
CA TYR A 63 -4.80 2.46 1.59
C TYR A 63 -3.33 2.06 1.45
N CYS A 64 -2.61 2.80 0.63
CA CYS A 64 -1.19 2.65 0.39
C CYS A 64 -0.50 4.02 0.55
N THR A 65 0.72 4.02 1.07
CA THR A 65 1.52 5.24 1.24
C THR A 65 2.99 4.97 0.94
N GLN A 66 3.72 5.99 0.50
CA GLN A 66 5.17 5.92 0.39
C GLN A 66 5.80 6.27 1.75
N ALA A 67 6.42 5.28 2.40
CA ALA A 67 7.04 5.43 3.71
C ALA A 67 8.52 5.88 3.60
N ALA A 68 9.22 5.49 2.54
CA ALA A 68 10.60 5.90 2.31
C ALA A 68 10.86 6.22 0.83
N ILE A 69 11.86 7.07 0.60
CA ILE A 69 12.17 7.61 -0.73
C ILE A 69 13.37 6.87 -1.35
N ARG A 70 14.47 6.66 -0.62
CA ARG A 70 15.66 5.96 -1.13
C ARG A 70 16.00 4.73 -0.26
N PRO A 71 15.60 3.49 -0.63
CA PRO A 71 14.82 3.12 -1.81
C PRO A 71 13.32 3.42 -1.68
N PRO A 72 12.58 3.62 -2.79
CA PRO A 72 11.14 3.83 -2.79
C PRO A 72 10.44 2.66 -2.09
N THR A 73 9.84 2.95 -0.94
CA THR A 73 9.21 1.94 -0.09
C THR A 73 7.74 2.28 0.09
N PHE A 74 6.87 1.36 -0.34
CA PHE A 74 5.43 1.49 -0.24
C PHE A 74 4.89 0.57 0.85
N VAL A 75 4.03 1.11 1.70
CA VAL A 75 3.34 0.36 2.75
C VAL A 75 1.88 0.21 2.38
N PHE A 76 1.46 -1.03 2.17
CA PHE A 76 0.08 -1.43 1.98
C PHE A 76 -0.56 -1.76 3.32
N PHE A 77 -1.61 -1.05 3.67
CA PHE A 77 -2.42 -1.37 4.83
C PHE A 77 -3.56 -2.28 4.42
N VAL A 78 -3.53 -3.51 4.90
CA VAL A 78 -4.45 -4.57 4.49
C VAL A 78 -5.15 -5.18 5.69
N ASN A 79 -6.20 -5.94 5.43
CA ASN A 79 -6.91 -6.71 6.45
C ASN A 79 -6.10 -7.89 6.99
N ASP A 80 -5.40 -8.61 6.11
CA ASP A 80 -4.49 -9.69 6.50
C ASP A 80 -3.45 -9.89 5.40
N ALA A 81 -2.18 -9.70 5.74
CA ALA A 81 -1.07 -9.83 4.81
C ALA A 81 -0.87 -11.26 4.27
N LYS A 82 -1.40 -12.28 4.98
CA LYS A 82 -1.34 -13.69 4.54
C LYS A 82 -2.28 -13.99 3.37
N LEU A 83 -3.30 -13.16 3.16
CA LEU A 83 -4.24 -13.30 2.04
C LEU A 83 -3.64 -12.85 0.69
N PHE A 84 -2.44 -12.26 0.71
CA PHE A 84 -1.74 -11.76 -0.46
C PHE A 84 -0.53 -12.65 -0.74
N PRO A 85 -0.68 -13.67 -1.62
CA PRO A 85 0.44 -14.54 -1.98
C PRO A 85 1.52 -13.76 -2.73
N GLU A 86 2.73 -14.30 -2.74
CA GLU A 86 3.89 -13.67 -3.36
C GLU A 86 3.68 -13.30 -4.83
N THR A 87 2.94 -14.13 -5.57
CA THR A 87 2.54 -13.85 -6.96
C THR A 87 1.73 -12.56 -7.10
N TYR A 88 0.85 -12.28 -6.14
CA TYR A 88 0.05 -11.05 -6.12
C TYR A 88 0.89 -9.85 -5.69
N ARG A 89 1.84 -10.04 -4.75
CA ARG A 89 2.77 -8.99 -4.33
C ARG A 89 3.66 -8.53 -5.48
N ARG A 90 4.21 -9.47 -6.26
CA ARG A 90 4.98 -9.19 -7.48
C ARG A 90 4.16 -8.49 -8.55
N TYR A 91 2.89 -8.87 -8.70
CA TYR A 91 1.97 -8.17 -9.60
C TYR A 91 1.80 -6.70 -9.20
N MET A 92 1.54 -6.43 -7.91
CA MET A 92 1.42 -5.05 -7.42
C MET A 92 2.72 -4.26 -7.57
N GLU A 93 3.86 -4.89 -7.36
CA GLU A 93 5.17 -4.26 -7.61
C GLU A 93 5.35 -3.88 -9.07
N LYS A 94 4.99 -4.78 -10.00
CA LYS A 94 5.06 -4.52 -11.44
C LYS A 94 4.15 -3.37 -11.84
N GLN A 95 2.93 -3.31 -11.32
CA GLN A 95 1.98 -2.24 -11.63
C GLN A 95 2.47 -0.89 -11.11
N LEU A 96 2.92 -0.84 -9.85
CA LEU A 96 3.54 0.37 -9.29
C LEU A 96 4.78 0.79 -10.09
N ARG A 97 5.61 -0.14 -10.55
CA ARG A 97 6.77 0.20 -11.38
C ARG A 97 6.36 0.79 -12.72
N SER A 98 5.33 0.23 -13.36
CA SER A 98 4.83 0.68 -14.67
C SER A 98 4.24 2.08 -14.59
N ASP A 99 3.32 2.30 -13.64
CA ASP A 99 2.52 3.53 -13.61
C ASP A 99 3.23 4.64 -12.85
N ALA A 100 4.07 4.30 -11.88
CA ALA A 100 4.76 5.25 -11.03
C ALA A 100 6.23 5.48 -11.42
N GLY A 101 6.70 4.98 -12.56
CA GLY A 101 7.91 5.48 -13.25
C GLY A 101 9.27 5.19 -12.62
N PHE A 102 9.40 4.26 -11.66
CA PHE A 102 10.67 3.97 -10.97
C PHE A 102 11.65 3.08 -11.77
N LEU A 103 11.97 3.47 -12.99
CA LEU A 103 12.93 2.75 -13.84
C LEU A 103 14.33 2.76 -13.21
N GLY A 104 14.99 1.60 -13.19
CA GLY A 104 16.35 1.45 -12.63
C GLY A 104 16.46 1.48 -11.10
N THR A 105 15.34 1.60 -10.37
CA THR A 105 15.34 1.62 -8.90
C THR A 105 14.60 0.42 -8.30
N PRO A 106 15.17 -0.26 -7.27
CA PRO A 106 14.44 -1.31 -6.56
C PRO A 106 13.28 -0.72 -5.74
N ILE A 107 12.09 -1.28 -5.91
CA ILE A 107 10.89 -0.89 -5.15
C ILE A 107 10.72 -1.89 -4.00
N ARG A 108 10.49 -1.40 -2.78
CA ARG A 108 10.18 -2.24 -1.62
C ARG A 108 8.70 -2.16 -1.27
N LEU A 109 8.04 -3.31 -1.18
CA LEU A 109 6.64 -3.40 -0.76
C LEU A 109 6.54 -4.00 0.63
N LEU A 110 5.92 -3.27 1.55
CA LEU A 110 5.62 -3.72 2.90
C LEU A 110 4.11 -3.90 3.05
N TRP A 111 3.71 -5.01 3.68
CA TRP A 111 2.32 -5.38 3.88
C TRP A 111 2.01 -5.38 5.36
N SER A 112 1.34 -4.35 5.85
CA SER A 112 0.98 -4.21 7.25
C SER A 112 -0.48 -4.61 7.46
N ASN A 113 -0.72 -5.50 8.42
CA ASN A 113 -2.07 -5.70 8.92
C ASN A 113 -2.50 -4.45 9.68
N ARG A 114 -3.71 -3.95 9.43
CA ARG A 114 -4.32 -2.93 10.28
C ARG A 114 -4.59 -3.57 11.64
N ARG A 115 -3.89 -3.12 12.69
CA ARG A 115 -4.23 -3.48 14.07
C ARG A 115 -5.72 -3.18 14.29
N LYS A 116 -6.51 -4.18 14.69
CA LYS A 116 -7.83 -3.96 15.28
C LYS A 116 -7.56 -3.22 16.59
N THR A 117 -7.57 -1.89 16.57
CA THR A 117 -7.66 -1.14 17.82
C THR A 117 -9.00 -1.50 18.47
N GLU A 118 -8.97 -1.78 19.76
CA GLU A 118 -10.04 -2.24 20.67
C GLU A 118 -11.26 -1.29 20.76
N LYS A 119 -11.78 -0.79 19.64
CA LYS A 119 -12.93 0.13 19.57
C LYS A 119 -14.29 -0.59 19.61
N GLU A 120 -14.33 -1.92 19.69
CA GLU A 120 -15.58 -2.69 19.77
C GLU A 120 -15.99 -3.05 21.21
N GLU A 121 -15.07 -3.12 22.17
CA GLU A 121 -15.38 -3.54 23.56
C GLU A 121 -16.14 -2.46 24.35
N GLY A 122 -15.88 -1.17 24.06
CA GLY A 122 -16.60 -0.05 24.71
C GLY A 122 -18.07 0.08 24.34
N ARG A 123 -18.55 -0.55 23.25
CA ARG A 123 -19.98 -0.52 22.86
C ARG A 123 -20.80 -1.64 23.50
N ALA A 124 -20.17 -2.73 23.93
CA ALA A 124 -20.84 -3.83 24.60
C ALA A 124 -21.11 -3.50 26.09
N ALA A 125 -20.19 -2.81 26.75
CA ALA A 125 -20.33 -2.44 28.17
C ALA A 125 -21.49 -1.46 28.43
N THR A 126 -21.77 -0.53 27.52
CA THR A 126 -22.88 0.44 27.67
C THR A 126 -24.27 -0.21 27.53
N ARG A 127 -24.38 -1.36 26.85
CA ARG A 127 -25.67 -2.03 26.65
C ARG A 127 -26.11 -2.87 27.86
N THR A 128 -25.16 -3.38 28.65
CA THR A 128 -25.45 -4.20 29.84
C THR A 128 -25.97 -3.34 31.00
N GLN A 129 -25.53 -2.10 31.15
CA GLN A 129 -26.00 -1.22 32.22
C GLN A 129 -27.44 -0.69 32.02
N ALA A 130 -27.94 -0.65 30.78
CA ALA A 130 -29.31 -0.20 30.49
C ALA A 130 -30.40 -1.23 30.85
N ASN A 131 -30.04 -2.49 31.09
CA ASN A 131 -30.98 -3.58 31.36
C ASN A 131 -31.12 -3.96 32.85
N LEU A 132 -30.51 -3.19 33.76
CA LEU A 132 -30.56 -3.43 35.21
C LEU A 132 -31.55 -2.53 35.97
N VAL A 133 -32.40 -1.75 35.30
CA VAL A 133 -33.47 -1.01 35.98
C VAL A 133 -34.61 -2.00 36.32
N PRO A 134 -34.85 -2.36 37.59
CA PRO A 134 -35.97 -3.22 37.94
C PRO A 134 -37.26 -2.47 37.62
N ARG A 135 -38.13 -3.08 36.80
CA ARG A 135 -39.47 -2.55 36.46
C ARG A 135 -40.51 -2.83 37.56
N ASP A 136 -40.09 -2.94 38.82
CA ASP A 136 -41.01 -3.18 39.91
C ASP A 136 -41.35 -1.88 40.63
N ARG A 137 -42.32 -1.13 40.09
CA ARG A 137 -43.22 -0.24 40.84
C ARG A 137 -44.49 0.06 40.03
N LYS A 138 -45.39 -0.90 39.92
CA LYS A 138 -46.83 -0.62 39.71
C LYS A 138 -47.64 -1.72 40.39
N LEU A 139 -47.69 -1.66 41.72
CA LEU A 139 -48.71 -2.34 42.50
C LEU A 139 -48.85 -1.67 43.87
N GLU A 140 -49.03 -0.35 43.87
CA GLU A 140 -49.62 0.35 45.01
C GLU A 140 -50.60 1.38 44.46
N LEU A 141 -51.85 1.26 44.93
CA LEU A 141 -53.07 2.04 44.70
C LEU A 141 -54.22 1.16 44.19
N ALA A 142 -54.57 0.15 45.01
CA ALA A 142 -55.90 -0.41 45.08
C ALA A 142 -56.38 -0.18 46.53
N THR A 143 -57.09 0.92 46.75
CA THR A 143 -58.08 1.21 47.81
C THR A 143 -58.74 2.52 47.39
#